data_AF-A0A9D8PH34-F1
#
_entry.id   AF-A0A9D8PH34-F1
#
_cell.length_a   1.000
_cell.length_b   1.000
_cell.length_c   1.000
_cell.angle_alpha   90.00
_cell.angle_beta   90.00
_cell.angle_gamma   90.00
#
_symmetry.space_group_name_H-M   'P 1'
#
loop_
_entity.id
_entity.type
_entity.pdbx_description
1 polymer ?
#
loop_
_entity_poly.entity_id
_entity_poly.type
_entity_poly.pdbx_seq_one_letter_code
_entity_poly.pdbx_strand_id
1 'polypeptide(L)'
;MDLSCLTSLVRGLPEFKRLMAMLLVARADGGRLLVSEPARPYVIAALYQALGLPVLVVAAQPEEAKRLFEQIQAWCPSPLPVYFFPETEFLAEESVADDP
;
A
#
# COMPACT_ATOMS: atom_id res chain seq x y z
N MET A 1 -3.56 0.22 18.58
CA MET A 1 -4.28 1.50 18.73
C MET A 1 -4.93 1.78 17.39
N ASP A 2 -6.24 2.04 17.35
CA ASP A 2 -6.98 2.18 16.11
C ASP A 2 -7.02 3.66 15.68
N LEU A 3 -6.36 3.99 14.56
CA LEU A 3 -6.29 5.31 13.96
C LEU A 3 -7.22 5.44 12.75
N SER A 4 -8.01 4.43 12.43
CA SER A 4 -8.82 4.37 11.22
C SER A 4 -9.83 5.53 11.10
N CYS A 5 -10.30 6.07 12.22
CA CYS A 5 -11.24 7.19 12.24
C CYS A 5 -10.67 8.48 11.61
N LEU A 6 -9.35 8.67 11.69
CA LEU A 6 -8.66 9.84 11.15
C LEU A 6 -8.63 9.84 9.62
N THR A 7 -8.79 8.68 8.96
CA THR A 7 -8.84 8.56 7.49
C THR A 7 -9.98 9.35 6.86
N SER A 8 -10.99 9.73 7.64
CA SER A 8 -12.07 10.61 7.21
C SER A 8 -11.57 12.02 6.85
N LEU A 9 -10.47 12.49 7.43
CA LEU A 9 -9.92 13.82 7.18
C LEU A 9 -9.34 13.94 5.76
N VAL A 10 -8.58 12.95 5.29
CA VAL A 10 -8.01 12.98 3.92
C VAL A 10 -9.09 12.79 2.87
N ARG A 11 -10.14 12.02 3.17
CA ARG A 11 -11.30 11.86 2.27
C ARG A 11 -12.03 13.17 2.00
N GLY A 12 -11.91 14.15 2.90
CA GLY A 12 -12.45 15.49 2.72
C GLY A 12 -11.69 16.33 1.69
N LEU A 13 -10.40 16.05 1.48
CA LEU A 13 -9.50 16.88 0.68
C LEU A 13 -9.82 16.81 -0.83
N PRO A 14 -9.79 17.96 -1.54
CA PRO A 14 -10.10 17.99 -2.96
C PRO A 14 -9.12 17.15 -3.80
N GLU A 15 -7.85 17.08 -3.41
CA GLU A 15 -6.81 16.29 -4.08
C GLU A 15 -7.11 14.79 -3.99
N PHE A 16 -7.55 14.33 -2.82
CA PHE A 16 -7.93 12.93 -2.62
C PHE A 16 -9.19 12.59 -3.42
N LYS A 17 -10.20 13.46 -3.41
CA LYS A 17 -11.43 13.28 -4.22
C LYS A 17 -11.11 13.23 -5.71
N ARG A 18 -10.19 14.08 -6.19
CA ARG A 18 -9.72 14.06 -7.58
C ARG A 18 -9.03 12.75 -7.92
N LEU A 19 -8.16 12.24 -7.05
CA LEU A 19 -7.53 10.93 -7.23
C LEU A 19 -8.58 9.80 -7.31
N MET A 20 -9.55 9.79 -6.40
CA MET A 20 -10.64 8.81 -6.42
C MET A 20 -11.46 8.86 -7.70
N ALA A 21 -11.81 10.06 -8.18
CA ALA A 21 -12.49 10.22 -9.46
C ALA A 21 -11.68 9.66 -10.62
N MET A 22 -10.36 9.93 -10.66
CA MET A 22 -9.47 9.38 -11.70
C MET A 22 -9.40 7.84 -11.67
N LEU A 23 -9.36 7.24 -10.47
CA LEU A 23 -9.31 5.78 -10.31
C LEU A 23 -10.66 5.10 -10.64
N LEU A 24 -11.79 5.73 -10.33
CA LEU A 24 -13.13 5.16 -10.49
C LEU A 24 -13.73 5.31 -11.90
N VAL A 25 -13.33 6.34 -12.67
CA VAL A 25 -13.91 6.66 -13.99
C VAL A 25 -13.48 5.68 -15.12
N ALA A 26 -12.82 4.57 -14.74
CA ALA A 26 -12.43 3.44 -15.59
C ALA A 26 -11.15 3.64 -16.42
N ARG A 27 -10.24 2.66 -16.27
CA ARG A 27 -9.04 2.42 -17.09
C ARG A 27 -8.03 3.57 -17.21
N ALA A 28 -7.96 4.44 -16.21
CA ALA A 28 -6.78 5.30 -16.11
C ALA A 28 -5.54 4.41 -15.93
N ASP A 29 -4.45 4.73 -16.63
CA ASP A 29 -3.12 4.08 -16.55
C ASP A 29 -2.42 4.33 -15.19
N GLY A 30 -3.20 4.46 -14.12
CA GLY A 30 -2.79 4.92 -12.80
C GLY A 30 -2.90 6.44 -12.63
N GLY A 31 -2.61 6.87 -11.41
CA GLY A 31 -2.46 8.28 -11.03
C GLY A 31 -1.20 8.45 -10.20
N ARG A 32 -0.62 9.65 -10.21
CA ARG A 32 0.53 9.98 -9.35
C ARG A 32 0.08 10.94 -8.26
N LEU A 33 0.48 10.65 -7.02
CA LEU A 33 0.25 11.50 -5.87
C LEU A 33 1.57 11.67 -5.13
N LEU A 34 1.96 12.92 -4.85
CA LEU A 34 3.08 13.19 -3.95
C LEU A 34 2.55 13.15 -2.52
N VAL A 35 3.08 12.22 -1.73
CA VAL A 35 2.72 12.04 -0.32
C VAL A 35 4.01 12.00 0.49
N SER A 36 4.04 12.77 1.59
CA SER A 36 5.13 12.70 2.57
C SER A 36 5.25 11.29 3.13
N GLU A 37 6.46 10.79 3.32
CA GLU A 37 6.71 9.40 3.77
C GLU A 37 5.90 8.99 5.01
N PRO A 38 5.82 9.81 6.08
CA PRO A 38 5.02 9.50 7.27
C PRO A 38 3.50 9.45 7.02
N ALA A 39 3.02 10.07 5.94
CA ALA A 39 1.60 10.12 5.59
C ALA A 39 1.15 8.98 4.67
N ARG A 40 2.08 8.20 4.11
CA ARG A 40 1.77 7.06 3.23
C ARG A 40 0.82 6.02 3.84
N PRO A 41 1.06 5.47 5.05
CA PRO A 41 0.18 4.44 5.61
C PRO A 41 -1.25 4.95 5.81
N TYR A 42 -1.37 6.22 6.20
CA TYR A 42 -2.63 6.92 6.37
C TYR A 42 -3.40 7.06 5.04
N VAL A 43 -2.72 7.52 3.97
CA VAL A 43 -3.34 7.66 2.64
C VAL A 43 -3.72 6.30 2.06
N ILE A 44 -2.89 5.27 2.23
CA ILE A 44 -3.17 3.90 1.78
C ILE A 44 -4.42 3.35 2.47
N ALA A 45 -4.54 3.49 3.80
CA ALA A 45 -5.72 3.05 4.54
C ALA A 45 -6.98 3.79 4.08
N ALA A 46 -6.87 5.10 3.83
CA ALA A 46 -7.99 5.88 3.30
C ALA A 46 -8.41 5.45 1.88
N LEU A 47 -7.44 5.11 1.01
CA LEU A 47 -7.70 4.56 -0.32
C LEU A 47 -8.44 3.23 -0.24
N TYR A 48 -7.96 2.32 0.60
CA TYR A 48 -8.62 1.03 0.84
C TYR A 48 -10.08 1.21 1.28
N GLN A 49 -10.32 2.06 2.29
CA GLN A 49 -11.67 2.34 2.79
C GLN A 49 -12.57 3.03 1.76
N ALA A 50 -12.01 3.93 0.94
CA ALA A 50 -12.77 4.68 -0.06
C ALA A 50 -13.08 3.86 -1.32
N LEU A 51 -12.18 2.96 -1.73
CA LEU A 51 -12.37 2.08 -2.88
C LEU A 51 -13.26 0.88 -2.52
N GLY A 52 -13.20 0.39 -1.27
CA GLY A 52 -13.93 -0.80 -0.85
C GLY A 52 -13.47 -2.08 -1.57
N LEU A 53 -12.23 -2.09 -2.08
CA LEU A 53 -11.61 -3.17 -2.85
C LEU A 53 -10.27 -3.55 -2.22
N PRO A 54 -9.79 -4.80 -2.40
CA PRO A 54 -8.44 -5.18 -2.00
C PRO A 54 -7.37 -4.29 -2.66
N VAL A 55 -6.40 -3.83 -1.88
CA VAL A 55 -5.29 -2.98 -2.35
C VAL A 55 -3.97 -3.72 -2.14
N LEU A 56 -3.19 -3.88 -3.21
CA LEU A 56 -1.82 -4.35 -3.13
C LEU A 56 -0.87 -3.15 -3.12
N VAL A 57 -0.03 -3.07 -2.08
CA VAL A 57 1.01 -2.03 -1.96
C VAL A 57 2.34 -2.64 -2.35
N VAL A 58 3.03 -2.03 -3.31
CA VAL A 58 4.37 -2.44 -3.74
C VAL A 58 5.35 -1.35 -3.32
N ALA A 59 6.40 -1.74 -2.60
CA ALA A 59 7.50 -0.87 -2.21
C ALA A 59 8.78 -1.29 -2.95
N ALA A 60 9.73 -0.38 -3.10
CA ALA A 60 10.96 -0.65 -3.86
C ALA A 60 11.98 -1.48 -3.06
N GLN A 61 11.92 -1.43 -1.73
CA GLN A 61 12.83 -2.13 -0.83
C GLN A 61 12.05 -2.97 0.20
N PRO A 62 12.58 -4.14 0.61
CA PRO A 62 11.90 -5.02 1.56
C PRO A 62 11.73 -4.37 2.94
N GLU A 63 12.70 -3.59 3.42
CA GLU A 63 12.61 -2.84 4.67
C GLU A 63 11.48 -1.81 4.64
N GLU A 64 11.31 -1.13 3.51
CA GLU A 64 10.22 -0.17 3.30
C GLU A 64 8.85 -0.87 3.30
N ALA A 65 8.75 -2.01 2.62
CA ALA A 65 7.53 -2.83 2.63
C ALA A 65 7.14 -3.26 4.05
N LYS A 66 8.12 -3.75 4.83
CA LYS A 66 7.91 -4.17 6.22
C LYS A 66 7.49 -2.99 7.11
N ARG A 67 8.19 -1.85 7.00
CA ARG A 67 7.88 -0.64 7.75
C ARG A 67 6.49 -0.09 7.42
N LEU A 68 6.07 -0.14 6.15
CA LEU A 68 4.73 0.23 5.74
C LEU A 68 3.67 -0.74 6.29
N PHE A 69 3.92 -2.04 6.24
CA PHE A 69 3.03 -3.06 6.81
C PHE A 69 2.78 -2.83 8.31
N GLU A 70 3.84 -2.63 9.09
CA GLU A 70 3.74 -2.35 10.53
C GLU A 70 2.93 -1.08 10.81
N GLN A 71 3.12 -0.03 10.00
CA GLN A 71 2.37 1.23 10.17
C GLN A 71 0.90 1.11 9.75
N ILE A 72 0.59 0.46 8.61
CA ILE A 72 -0.77 0.33 8.09
C ILE A 72 -1.68 -0.42 9.06
N GLN A 73 -1.16 -1.39 9.80
CA GLN A 73 -1.92 -2.12 10.82
C GLN A 73 -2.58 -1.20 11.87
N ALA A 74 -2.01 -0.03 12.16
CA ALA A 74 -2.62 0.94 13.07
C ALA A 74 -3.76 1.75 12.43
N TRP A 75 -3.81 1.85 11.10
CA TRP A 75 -4.79 2.67 10.35
C TRP A 75 -5.96 1.86 9.79
N CYS A 76 -5.87 0.53 9.79
CA CYS A 76 -6.96 -0.36 9.40
C CYS A 76 -7.78 -0.78 10.64
N PRO A 77 -9.12 -0.67 10.61
CA PRO A 77 -9.93 -1.11 11.74
C PRO A 77 -9.79 -2.62 11.97
N SER A 78 -9.57 -3.05 13.21
CA SER A 78 -9.64 -4.47 13.57
C SER A 78 -11.07 -4.99 13.35
N PRO A 79 -11.30 -6.15 12.71
CA PRO A 79 -10.36 -7.24 12.44
C PRO A 79 -9.84 -7.31 10.99
N LEU A 80 -9.77 -6.19 10.25
CA LEU A 80 -9.34 -6.22 8.85
C LEU A 80 -7.91 -6.75 8.72
N PRO A 81 -7.70 -7.87 8.01
CA PRO A 81 -6.39 -8.47 7.89
C PRO A 81 -5.54 -7.66 6.90
N VAL A 82 -4.41 -7.15 7.39
CA VAL A 82 -3.32 -6.64 6.54
C VAL A 82 -2.35 -7.81 6.37
N TYR A 83 -1.95 -8.09 5.14
CA TYR A 83 -1.01 -9.18 4.84
C TYR A 83 0.34 -8.63 4.40
N PHE A 84 1.41 -9.26 4.88
CA PHE A 84 2.79 -8.99 4.45
C PHE A 84 3.30 -10.14 3.60
N PHE A 85 3.87 -9.81 2.44
CA PHE A 85 4.50 -10.75 1.52
C PHE A 85 6.01 -10.53 1.59
N PRO A 86 6.76 -11.32 2.38
CA PRO A 86 8.20 -11.16 2.49
C PRO A 86 8.87 -11.48 1.16
N GLU A 87 10.07 -10.93 0.96
CA GLU A 87 10.93 -11.35 -0.13
C GLU A 87 11.18 -12.87 -0.02
N THR A 88 11.05 -13.58 -1.13
CA THR A 88 11.41 -14.99 -1.18
C THR A 88 12.92 -15.04 -1.27
N GLU A 89 13.58 -15.68 -0.31
CA GLU A 89 15.00 -16.01 -0.44
C GLU A 89 15.15 -16.95 -1.63
N PHE A 90 15.40 -16.40 -2.81
CA PHE A 90 15.88 -17.17 -3.94
C PHE A 90 17.29 -17.60 -3.55
N LEU A 91 17.41 -18.82 -3.01
CA LEU A 91 18.64 -19.57 -3.18
C LEU A 91 18.82 -19.61 -4.69
N ALA A 92 19.76 -18.81 -5.21
CA ALA A 92 20.23 -18.96 -6.57
C ALA A 92 20.61 -20.44 -6.65
N GLU A 93 19.86 -21.22 -7.44
CA GLU A 93 20.31 -22.56 -7.79
C GLU A 93 21.70 -22.34 -8.35
N GLU A 94 22.72 -22.81 -7.64
CA GLU A 94 24.09 -22.81 -8.14
C GLU A 94 23.99 -23.49 -9.50
N SER A 95 24.08 -22.70 -10.58
CA SER A 95 24.27 -23.25 -11.90
C SER A 95 25.63 -23.90 -11.83
N VAL A 96 25.67 -25.18 -11.47
CA VAL A 96 26.83 -26.03 -11.64
C VAL A 96 27.14 -25.91 -13.12
N ALA A 97 28.16 -25.10 -13.41
CA ALA A 97 28.77 -25.09 -14.72
C ALA A 97 29.32 -26.51 -14.91
N ASP A 98 28.54 -27.32 -15.60
CA ASP A 98 28.95 -28.60 -16.14
C ASP A 98 29.96 -28.25 -17.25
N ASP A 99 31.24 -28.19 -16.88
CA ASP A 99 32.33 -28.08 -17.85
C ASP A 99 32.72 -29.51 -18.30
N PRO A 100 32.87 -29.75 -19.63
CA PRO A 100 32.92 -31.07 -20.27
C PRO A 100 34.21 -31.89 -20.06
#